data_AF-T1BCB7-F1
#
_entry.id   AF-T1BCB7-F1
#
_cell.length_a   1.000
_cell.length_b   1.000
_cell.length_c   1.000
_cell.angle_alpha   90.00
_cell.angle_beta   90.00
_cell.angle_gamma   90.00
#
_symmetry.space_group_name_H-M   'P 1'
#
loop_
_entity.id
_entity.type
_entity.pdbx_description
1 polymer ?
#
loop_
_entity_poly.entity_id
_entity_poly.type
_entity_poly.pdbx_seq_one_letter_code
_entity_poly.pdbx_strand_id
1 'polypeptide(L)'
;MNDPELQRLRARMAEADASLLRAVHHRMEVARAIGERKSREGLALRDFRTEGEVLERWRRGLAPLNIPPERAEALARWLVEESVRVQERMGEPNRPPSVPSDIVVAGGLGQMGGWMREFFRAEGH
;
A
#
# COMPACT_ATOMS: atom_id res chain seq x y z
N MET A 1 9.74 -39.71 -13.30
CA MET A 1 10.80 -39.36 -14.28
C MET A 1 11.19 -37.92 -14.03
N ASN A 2 12.48 -37.67 -13.77
CA ASN A 2 13.01 -36.33 -13.57
C ASN A 2 13.26 -35.73 -14.97
N ASP A 3 12.33 -34.90 -15.45
CA ASP A 3 12.45 -34.24 -16.77
C ASP A 3 13.47 -33.09 -16.68
N PRO A 4 14.66 -33.20 -17.30
CA PRO A 4 15.71 -32.19 -17.20
C PRO A 4 15.32 -30.84 -17.82
N GLU A 5 14.40 -30.82 -18.79
CA GLU A 5 13.92 -29.58 -19.39
C GLU A 5 12.97 -28.84 -18.43
N LEU A 6 12.04 -29.56 -17.82
CA LEU A 6 11.17 -29.01 -16.79
C LEU A 6 11.96 -28.41 -15.62
N GLN A 7 13.03 -29.08 -15.18
CA GLN A 7 13.88 -28.54 -14.09
C GLN A 7 14.61 -27.25 -14.50
N ARG A 8 15.07 -27.14 -15.76
CA ARG A 8 15.67 -25.89 -16.27
C ARG A 8 14.67 -24.75 -16.32
N LEU A 9 13.43 -25.00 -16.74
CA LEU A 9 12.37 -23.99 -16.73
C LEU A 9 12.03 -23.52 -15.30
N ARG A 10 11.98 -24.44 -14.33
CA ARG A 10 11.77 -24.09 -12.92
C ARG A 10 12.90 -23.25 -12.35
N ALA A 11 14.15 -23.54 -12.69
CA ALA A 11 15.29 -22.73 -12.28
C ALA A 11 15.18 -21.29 -12.82
N ARG A 12 14.83 -21.14 -14.10
CA ARG A 12 14.60 -19.82 -14.71
C ARG A 12 13.44 -19.05 -14.06
N MET A 13 12.38 -19.75 -13.63
CA MET A 13 11.29 -19.13 -12.87
C MET A 13 11.80 -18.61 -11.52
N ALA A 14 12.58 -19.42 -10.80
CA ALA A 14 13.15 -19.01 -9.51
C ALA A 14 14.09 -17.79 -9.64
N GLU A 15 14.83 -17.68 -10.75
CA GLU A 15 15.65 -16.49 -11.04
C GLU A 15 14.81 -15.24 -11.30
N ALA A 16 13.68 -15.39 -11.99
CA ALA A 16 12.70 -14.32 -12.19
C ALA A 16 12.08 -13.89 -10.85
N ASP A 17 11.70 -14.85 -10.01
CA ASP A 17 11.16 -14.59 -8.67
C ASP A 17 12.17 -13.84 -7.79
N ALA A 18 13.44 -14.23 -7.82
CA ALA A 18 14.50 -13.53 -7.10
C ALA A 18 14.64 -12.06 -7.57
N SER A 19 14.41 -11.80 -8.87
CA SER A 19 14.43 -10.45 -9.42
C SER A 19 13.23 -9.63 -8.98
N LEU A 20 12.04 -10.24 -8.93
CA LEU A 20 10.83 -9.60 -8.39
C LEU A 20 11.00 -9.26 -6.90
N LEU A 21 11.53 -10.17 -6.10
CA LEU A 21 11.79 -9.94 -4.68
C LEU A 21 12.74 -8.75 -4.44
N ARG A 22 13.81 -8.64 -5.25
CA ARG A 22 14.72 -7.47 -5.20
C ARG A 22 14.00 -6.17 -5.56
N ALA A 23 13.15 -6.20 -6.59
CA ALA A 23 12.39 -5.02 -7.00
C ALA A 23 11.37 -4.58 -5.93
N VAL A 24 10.69 -5.54 -5.29
CA VAL A 24 9.78 -5.26 -4.15
C VAL A 24 10.54 -4.64 -2.99
N HIS A 25 11.68 -5.21 -2.60
CA HIS A 25 12.53 -4.66 -1.54
C HIS A 25 12.96 -3.22 -1.82
N HIS A 26 13.47 -2.95 -3.03
CA HIS A 26 13.85 -1.61 -3.44
C HIS A 26 12.68 -0.61 -3.38
N ARG A 27 11.48 -1.03 -3.84
CA ARG A 27 10.27 -0.21 -3.76
C ARG A 27 9.91 0.12 -2.30
N MET A 28 10.07 -0.83 -1.37
CA MET A 28 9.81 -0.59 0.05
C MET A 28 10.80 0.42 0.65
N GLU A 29 12.09 0.33 0.33
CA GLU A 29 13.11 1.30 0.78
C GLU A 29 12.79 2.72 0.30
N VAL A 30 12.40 2.86 -0.98
CA VAL A 30 11.98 4.16 -1.52
C VAL A 30 10.72 4.67 -0.81
N ALA A 31 9.73 3.79 -0.58
CA ALA A 31 8.53 4.16 0.15
C ALA A 31 8.84 4.61 1.58
N ARG A 32 9.80 3.95 2.26
CA ARG A 32 10.28 4.33 3.60
C ARG A 32 10.87 5.74 3.60
N ALA A 33 11.78 6.02 2.66
CA ALA A 33 12.39 7.36 2.53
C ALA A 33 11.36 8.46 2.23
N ILE A 34 10.34 8.17 1.42
CA ILE A 34 9.21 9.09 1.17
C ILE A 34 8.43 9.34 2.46
N GLY A 35 8.11 8.29 3.22
CA GLY A 35 7.39 8.40 4.48
C GLY A 35 8.15 9.23 5.52
N GLU A 36 9.45 9.00 5.69
CA GLU A 36 10.32 9.80 6.57
C GLU A 36 10.33 11.28 6.21
N ARG A 37 10.29 11.60 4.92
CA ARG A 37 10.24 12.99 4.45
C ARG A 37 8.86 13.61 4.71
N LYS A 38 7.78 12.90 4.38
CA LYS A 38 6.40 13.36 4.67
C LYS A 38 6.20 13.61 6.16
N SER A 39 6.70 12.71 7.01
CA SER A 39 6.66 12.86 8.47
C SER A 39 7.37 14.13 8.95
N ARG A 40 8.59 14.39 8.46
CA ARG A 40 9.34 15.62 8.76
C ARG A 40 8.62 16.91 8.31
N GLU A 41 7.86 16.83 7.23
CA GLU A 41 7.09 17.94 6.65
C GLU A 41 5.66 18.04 7.24
N GLY A 42 5.26 17.15 8.15
CA GLY A 42 3.89 17.12 8.72
C GLY A 42 2.80 16.73 7.72
N LEU A 43 3.16 16.09 6.61
CA LEU A 43 2.24 15.69 5.56
C LEU A 43 1.62 14.32 5.87
N ALA A 44 0.36 14.14 5.48
CA ALA A 44 -0.33 12.86 5.60
C ALA A 44 0.42 11.75 4.85
N LEU A 45 0.59 10.59 5.53
CA LEU A 45 1.20 9.40 4.92
C LEU A 45 0.38 8.92 3.72
N ARG A 46 -0.95 9.00 3.84
CA ARG A 46 -1.92 8.61 2.81
C ARG A 46 -2.31 9.77 1.91
N ASP A 47 -2.15 9.59 0.60
CA ASP A 47 -2.60 10.53 -0.44
C ASP A 47 -3.34 9.75 -1.53
N PHE A 48 -4.66 9.83 -1.51
CA PHE A 48 -5.54 9.11 -2.44
C PHE A 48 -5.27 9.45 -3.92
N ARG A 49 -4.79 10.65 -4.21
CA ARG A 49 -4.42 11.03 -5.58
C ARG A 49 -3.18 10.26 -6.03
N THR A 50 -2.15 10.23 -5.18
CA THR A 50 -0.93 9.45 -5.43
C THR A 50 -1.23 7.95 -5.54
N GLU A 51 -2.13 7.41 -4.70
CA GLU A 51 -2.57 6.02 -4.80
C GLU A 51 -3.23 5.70 -6.15
N GLY A 52 -4.13 6.58 -6.62
CA GLY A 52 -4.76 6.43 -7.93
C GLY A 52 -3.76 6.42 -9.09
N GLU A 53 -2.73 7.29 -9.04
CA GLU A 53 -1.65 7.30 -10.03
C GLU A 53 -0.84 6.00 -10.04
N VAL A 54 -0.61 5.39 -8.86
CA VAL A 54 0.05 4.09 -8.76
C VAL A 54 -0.81 3.01 -9.42
N LEU A 55 -2.10 2.93 -9.13
CA LEU A 55 -3.00 1.94 -9.74
C LEU A 55 -3.00 2.05 -11.27
N GLU A 56 -3.16 3.27 -11.79
CA GLU A 56 -3.18 3.51 -13.24
C GLU A 56 -1.83 3.18 -13.92
N ARG A 57 -0.71 3.44 -13.24
CA ARG A 57 0.61 3.05 -13.74
C ARG A 57 0.76 1.53 -13.85
N TRP A 58 0.29 0.78 -12.86
CA TRP A 58 0.34 -0.68 -12.88
C TRP A 58 -0.62 -1.27 -13.91
N ARG A 59 -1.83 -0.71 -14.03
CA ARG A 59 -2.79 -1.08 -15.07
C ARG A 59 -2.19 -0.95 -16.47
N ARG A 60 -1.56 0.19 -16.78
CA ARG A 60 -0.90 0.41 -18.08
C ARG A 60 0.34 -0.44 -18.26
N GLY A 61 1.14 -0.64 -17.21
CA GLY A 61 2.38 -1.42 -17.27
C GLY A 61 2.16 -2.91 -17.53
N LEU A 62 1.07 -3.48 -17.02
CA LEU A 62 0.76 -4.91 -17.16
C LEU A 62 -0.19 -5.23 -18.33
N ALA A 63 -0.83 -4.23 -18.93
CA ALA A 63 -1.68 -4.42 -20.10
C ALA A 63 -1.00 -5.16 -21.28
N PRO A 64 0.26 -4.89 -21.65
CA PRO A 64 0.95 -5.62 -22.73
C PRO A 64 1.16 -7.12 -22.45
N LEU A 65 1.07 -7.53 -21.18
CA LEU A 65 1.21 -8.93 -20.77
C LEU A 65 -0.14 -9.67 -20.77
N ASN A 66 -1.22 -9.05 -21.26
CA ASN A 66 -2.59 -9.57 -21.23
C ASN A 66 -3.07 -9.91 -19.81
N ILE A 67 -2.57 -9.20 -18.81
CA ILE A 67 -3.03 -9.32 -17.42
C ILE A 67 -4.30 -8.47 -17.27
N PRO A 68 -5.40 -9.03 -16.75
CA PRO A 68 -6.62 -8.27 -16.50
C PRO A 68 -6.36 -7.05 -15.60
N PRO A 69 -6.94 -5.88 -15.89
CA PRO A 69 -6.78 -4.66 -15.09
C PRO A 69 -7.00 -4.90 -13.59
N GLU A 70 -7.97 -5.73 -13.23
CA GLU A 70 -8.34 -6.02 -11.85
C GLU A 70 -7.21 -6.73 -11.10
N ARG A 71 -6.46 -7.60 -11.79
CA ARG A 71 -5.29 -8.28 -11.21
C ARG A 71 -4.09 -7.36 -11.07
N ALA A 72 -3.90 -6.46 -12.04
CA ALA A 72 -2.85 -5.44 -11.97
C ALA A 72 -3.10 -4.48 -10.80
N GLU A 73 -4.35 -4.04 -10.63
CA GLU A 73 -4.77 -3.21 -9.51
C GLU A 73 -4.65 -3.95 -8.18
N ALA A 74 -5.05 -5.22 -8.08
CA ALA A 74 -4.92 -5.98 -6.85
C ALA A 74 -3.45 -6.06 -6.37
N LEU A 75 -2.51 -6.31 -7.29
CA LEU A 75 -1.08 -6.30 -6.99
C LEU A 75 -0.59 -4.91 -6.57
N ALA A 76 -1.04 -3.86 -7.27
CA ALA A 76 -0.69 -2.48 -6.94
C ALA A 76 -1.21 -2.05 -5.56
N ARG A 77 -2.45 -2.43 -5.21
CA ARG A 77 -3.05 -2.18 -3.88
C ARG A 77 -2.27 -2.87 -2.79
N TRP A 78 -1.95 -4.15 -2.96
CA TRP A 78 -1.13 -4.88 -1.99
C TRP A 78 0.21 -4.18 -1.75
N LEU A 79 0.89 -3.75 -2.83
CA LEU A 79 2.15 -3.02 -2.71
C LEU A 79 2.02 -1.66 -2.03
N VAL A 80 0.91 -0.93 -2.26
CA VAL A 80 0.61 0.34 -1.58
C VAL A 80 0.36 0.11 -0.09
N GLU A 81 -0.49 -0.85 0.26
CA GLU A 81 -0.81 -1.20 1.65
C GLU A 81 0.44 -1.59 2.44
N GLU A 82 1.32 -2.44 1.86
CA GLU A 82 2.58 -2.80 2.51
C GLU A 82 3.53 -1.61 2.68
N SER A 83 3.49 -0.64 1.75
CA SER A 83 4.29 0.59 1.90
C SER A 83 3.82 1.44 3.07
N VAL A 84 2.52 1.53 3.30
CA VAL A 84 1.94 2.25 4.44
C VAL A 84 2.30 1.53 5.75
N ARG A 85 2.18 0.21 5.81
CA ARG A 85 2.57 -0.59 7.01
C ARG A 85 4.04 -0.44 7.38
N VAL A 86 4.93 -0.34 6.40
CA VAL A 86 6.37 -0.10 6.65
C VAL A 86 6.59 1.30 7.24
N GLN A 87 5.81 2.29 6.82
CA GLN A 87 5.88 3.66 7.35
C GLN A 87 5.25 3.78 8.75
N GLU A 88 4.14 3.10 9.01
CA GLU A 88 3.46 3.08 10.33
C GLU A 88 4.35 2.48 11.42
N ARG A 89 5.05 1.38 11.12
CA ARG A 89 6.05 0.78 12.05
C ARG A 89 7.22 1.70 12.39
N MET A 90 7.49 2.70 11.55
CA MET A 90 8.50 3.73 11.78
C MET A 90 7.95 4.96 12.51
N GLY A 91 6.63 5.10 12.61
CA GLY A 91 5.91 6.20 13.26
C GLY A 91 5.79 6.07 14.78
N GLU A 92 6.34 5.03 15.38
CA GLU A 92 6.52 4.92 16.85
C GLU A 92 7.91 5.40 17.33
N PRO A 93 8.20 6.70 17.20
CA PRO A 93 8.97 7.40 18.21
C PRO A 93 8.07 8.45 18.86
N ASN A 94 7.62 8.15 20.09
CA ASN A 94 7.22 9.16 21.07
C ASN A 94 5.99 10.01 20.71
N ARG A 95 4.82 9.38 20.51
CA ARG A 95 3.54 10.10 20.61
C ARG A 95 3.30 10.37 22.11
N PRO A 96 3.26 11.63 22.62
CA PRO A 96 2.71 11.85 23.95
C PRO A 96 1.30 11.26 23.97
N PRO A 97 0.83 10.67 25.09
CA PRO A 97 -0.48 10.03 25.15
C PRO A 97 -1.51 11.00 24.58
N SER A 98 -2.11 10.62 23.46
CA SER A 98 -3.19 11.37 22.83
C SER A 98 -4.29 11.51 23.87
N VAL A 99 -4.56 12.74 24.29
CA VAL A 99 -5.75 13.05 25.08
C VAL A 99 -6.95 12.47 24.31
N PRO A 100 -7.79 11.62 24.92
CA PRO A 100 -8.99 11.13 24.25
C PRO A 100 -9.83 12.35 23.90
N SER A 101 -10.01 12.61 22.61
CA SER A 101 -10.90 13.64 22.12
C SER A 101 -12.16 12.90 21.66
N ASP A 102 -13.19 12.93 22.50
CA ASP A 102 -14.50 12.41 22.14
C ASP A 102 -15.03 13.18 20.92
N ILE A 103 -15.28 12.48 19.81
CA ILE A 103 -15.74 13.08 18.56
C ILE A 103 -17.26 13.05 18.51
N VAL A 104 -17.90 14.22 18.41
CA VAL A 104 -19.35 14.34 18.21
C VAL A 104 -19.64 14.69 16.75
N VAL A 105 -20.35 13.80 16.05
CA VAL A 105 -20.83 14.03 14.68
C VAL A 105 -22.27 14.56 14.72
N ALA A 106 -22.44 15.87 14.54
CA ALA A 106 -23.76 16.47 14.39
C ALA A 106 -24.37 16.10 13.02
N GLY A 107 -25.54 15.45 13.01
CA GLY A 107 -26.19 14.99 11.78
C GLY A 107 -25.78 13.59 11.31
N GLY A 108 -25.28 12.73 12.20
CA GLY A 108 -24.77 11.36 11.91
C GLY A 108 -25.75 10.37 11.24
N LEU A 109 -27.01 10.76 10.98
CA LEU A 109 -28.01 9.97 10.24
C LEU A 109 -28.13 10.36 8.77
N GLY A 110 -27.50 11.45 8.34
CA GLY A 110 -27.38 11.81 6.92
C GLY A 110 -26.30 10.99 6.21
N GLN A 111 -26.27 11.01 4.87
CA GLN A 111 -25.31 10.26 4.06
C GLN A 111 -23.85 10.53 4.48
N MET A 112 -23.45 11.82 4.56
CA MET A 112 -22.10 12.20 4.99
C MET A 112 -21.85 11.96 6.49
N GLY A 113 -22.88 12.13 7.31
CA GLY A 113 -22.78 11.92 8.76
C GLY A 113 -22.59 10.45 9.12
N GLY A 114 -23.29 9.55 8.43
CA GLY A 114 -23.13 8.09 8.55
C GLY A 114 -21.74 7.65 8.11
N TRP A 115 -21.27 8.17 6.96
CA TRP A 115 -19.92 7.91 6.46
C TRP A 115 -18.84 8.38 7.44
N MET A 116 -18.94 9.59 7.99
CA MET A 116 -18.00 10.10 9.01
C MET A 116 -18.01 9.24 10.28
N ARG A 117 -19.18 8.73 10.69
CA ARG A 117 -19.31 7.85 11.85
C ARG A 117 -18.62 6.51 11.64
N GLU A 118 -18.70 5.95 10.43
CA GLU A 118 -17.98 4.72 10.06
C GLU A 118 -16.48 4.95 9.94
N PHE A 119 -16.07 6.09 9.38
CA PHE A 119 -14.68 6.50 9.26
C PHE A 119 -14.00 6.63 10.64
N PHE A 120 -14.58 7.40 11.57
CA PHE A 120 -13.97 7.58 12.89
C PHE A 120 -13.93 6.29 13.72
N ARG A 121 -14.95 5.43 13.59
CA ARG A 121 -14.95 4.10 14.22
C ARG A 121 -13.83 3.22 13.68
N ALA A 122 -13.55 3.27 12.37
CA ALA A 122 -12.46 2.51 11.76
C ALA A 122 -11.07 3.00 12.22
N GLU A 123 -10.94 4.28 12.55
CA GLU A 123 -9.72 4.90 13.08
C GLU A 123 -9.58 4.79 14.61
N GLY A 124 -10.52 4.13 15.31
CA GLY A 124 -10.43 3.84 16.73
C GLY A 124 -10.95 4.95 17.66
N HIS A 125 -11.84 5.80 17.17
CA HIS A 125 -12.52 6.87 17.92
C HIS A 125 -14.02 6.59 18.10
#